data_AF-A0A426TTK2-F1
#
_entry.id   AF-A0A426TTK2-F1
#
_cell.length_a   1.000
_cell.length_b   1.000
_cell.length_c   1.000
_cell.angle_alpha   90.00
_cell.angle_beta   90.00
_cell.angle_gamma   90.00
#
_symmetry.space_group_name_H-M   'P 1'
#
loop_
_entity.id
_entity.type
_entity.pdbx_description
1 polymer ?
#
loop_
_entity_poly.entity_id
_entity_poly.type
_entity_poly.pdbx_seq_one_letter_code
_entity_poly.pdbx_strand_id
1 'polypeptide(L)'
;MFNSNIARIAPVGALFTLLVVVSGGLVSASGSGAACSGWPLCSEAFTATATPQIWLAGSHRVLVLLAMLFAAVAATLALLRPALGRTTRVLLMLAPIFGLLQLGIDGLMARLGFAIAADLSHLALALLMLGCQTLAALRLILPVANERLGGRALRETRRLTTLAWWTAGAVAVLTLALSSRAALVPSVSAATLLPANGSGALAMASLFATGTLWQTWRTRRNDRLLLAGASLIVLLLVSLAPLYLLPNAAGAMVGLAASLWVATLALAVVIQRRPLPAHPNAIVAPVAAERTPSLLIDYLSLTKPKVISLLLVTTASAMYITEAGMPSLWLVFWTMVGGYLAAGGAGAINCAFDSDIDINMGRTSRRPVPSGRISRRSALRFGLALSALSVVVLLAFTTPLAALCSTLGIGYYAWLYTRWLKRSTWQNIIVGGGAGAIPPLVGWTAVTGTLSVAPLLLFAIVFYWTPPHFWALALVKQKDYTRAGVPMLPVVAGEAETRWQMLVYSILMVALSLLLTPIGAMGWLYFAAAVGFGVIFLSYAWAVWRRGDHASIWGLYKYSLLYLALLFVAMVVDRLT
;
A
#
# COMPACT_ATOMS: atom_id res chain seq x y z
N MET A 1 33.40 -14.34 -14.42
CA MET A 1 32.51 -15.23 -15.21
C MET A 1 31.17 -15.60 -14.55
N PHE A 2 30.94 -15.49 -13.23
CA PHE A 2 29.69 -15.99 -12.63
C PHE A 2 28.57 -14.95 -12.40
N ASN A 3 28.88 -13.65 -12.22
CA ASN A 3 27.87 -12.59 -12.18
C ASN A 3 27.12 -12.46 -13.51
N SER A 4 27.73 -12.89 -14.63
CA SER A 4 27.07 -12.92 -15.94
C SER A 4 25.99 -13.99 -16.04
N ASN A 5 26.06 -15.08 -15.27
CA ASN A 5 25.10 -16.18 -15.41
C ASN A 5 23.73 -15.80 -14.84
N ILE A 6 23.69 -15.22 -13.63
CA ILE A 6 22.42 -14.75 -13.04
C ILE A 6 21.83 -13.56 -13.82
N ALA A 7 22.69 -12.67 -14.33
CA ALA A 7 22.28 -11.55 -15.16
C ALA A 7 21.74 -11.97 -16.54
N ARG A 8 22.07 -13.17 -17.03
CA ARG A 8 21.51 -13.78 -18.25
C ARG A 8 20.23 -14.58 -17.98
N ILE A 9 20.16 -15.27 -16.85
CA ILE A 9 19.03 -16.15 -16.48
C ILE A 9 17.81 -15.35 -16.03
N ALA A 10 17.99 -14.30 -15.21
CA ALA A 10 16.86 -13.54 -14.67
C ALA A 10 15.98 -12.87 -15.75
N PRO A 11 16.53 -12.26 -16.83
CA PRO A 11 15.73 -11.74 -17.93
C PRO A 11 14.96 -12.83 -18.70
N VAL A 12 15.57 -14.01 -18.90
CA VAL A 12 14.92 -15.14 -19.57
C VAL A 12 13.71 -15.62 -18.75
N GLY A 13 13.85 -15.70 -17.42
CA GLY A 13 12.72 -15.98 -16.53
C GLY A 13 11.60 -14.95 -16.64
N ALA A 14 11.93 -13.65 -16.65
CA ALA A 14 10.95 -12.58 -16.84
C ALA A 14 10.22 -12.68 -18.20
N LEU A 15 10.95 -13.05 -19.27
CA LEU A 15 10.38 -13.25 -20.60
C LEU A 15 9.38 -14.41 -20.61
N PHE A 16 9.74 -15.56 -20.05
CA PHE A 16 8.81 -16.70 -19.96
C PHE A 16 7.56 -16.35 -19.15
N THR A 17 7.70 -15.65 -18.03
CA THR A 17 6.53 -15.21 -17.25
C THR A 17 5.66 -14.20 -18.01
N LEU A 18 6.26 -13.33 -18.83
CA LEU A 18 5.48 -12.45 -19.72
C LEU A 18 4.70 -13.27 -20.77
N LEU A 19 5.34 -14.29 -21.36
CA LEU A 19 4.66 -15.21 -22.29
C LEU A 19 3.54 -16.01 -21.60
N VAL A 20 3.71 -16.37 -20.31
CA VAL A 20 2.65 -16.95 -19.48
C VAL A 20 1.47 -15.99 -19.36
N VAL A 21 1.71 -14.71 -19.04
CA VAL A 21 0.62 -13.72 -18.93
C VAL A 21 -0.10 -13.52 -20.27
N VAL A 22 0.64 -13.44 -21.38
CA VAL A 22 0.07 -13.30 -22.74
C VAL A 22 -0.76 -14.53 -23.10
N SER A 23 -0.20 -15.73 -22.96
CA SER A 23 -0.91 -16.98 -23.28
C SER A 23 -2.09 -17.24 -22.33
N GLY A 24 -2.00 -16.85 -21.06
CA GLY A 24 -3.09 -16.96 -20.09
C GLY A 24 -4.27 -16.05 -20.43
N GLY A 25 -4.00 -14.83 -20.91
CA GLY A 25 -5.03 -13.94 -21.46
C GLY A 25 -5.77 -14.56 -22.65
N LEU A 26 -5.05 -15.27 -23.54
CA LEU A 26 -5.66 -16.00 -24.66
C LEU A 26 -6.49 -17.19 -24.17
N VAL A 27 -5.97 -18.00 -23.24
CA VAL A 27 -6.67 -19.17 -22.66
C VAL A 27 -7.98 -18.77 -21.97
N SER A 28 -7.96 -17.66 -21.21
CA SER A 28 -9.16 -17.12 -20.54
C SER A 28 -10.17 -16.60 -21.57
N ALA A 29 -9.73 -15.81 -22.55
CA ALA A 29 -10.61 -15.26 -23.59
C ALA A 29 -11.23 -16.33 -24.51
N SER A 30 -10.53 -17.44 -24.75
CA SER A 30 -11.03 -18.54 -25.59
C SER A 30 -11.77 -19.63 -24.80
N GLY A 31 -11.85 -19.53 -23.47
CA GLY A 31 -12.42 -20.57 -22.61
C GLY A 31 -11.64 -21.91 -22.66
N SER A 32 -10.43 -21.92 -23.21
CA SER A 32 -9.68 -23.16 -23.45
C SER A 32 -9.15 -23.81 -22.17
N GLY A 33 -9.19 -23.13 -21.03
CA GLY A 33 -8.77 -23.67 -19.74
C GLY A 33 -9.55 -24.92 -19.32
N ALA A 34 -10.84 -25.03 -19.71
CA ALA A 34 -11.70 -26.17 -19.43
C ALA A 34 -11.46 -27.37 -20.37
N ALA A 35 -10.69 -27.21 -21.45
CA ALA A 35 -10.42 -28.27 -22.42
C ALA A 35 -9.39 -29.30 -21.92
N CYS A 36 -8.74 -29.05 -20.78
CA CYS A 36 -7.69 -29.89 -20.21
C CYS A 36 -8.07 -30.33 -18.79
N SER A 37 -8.29 -31.63 -18.58
CA SER A 37 -8.68 -32.19 -17.27
C SER A 37 -7.48 -32.64 -16.43
N GLY A 38 -6.37 -33.05 -17.06
CA GLY A 38 -5.16 -33.47 -16.35
C GLY A 38 -4.47 -32.31 -15.62
N TRP A 39 -3.98 -32.53 -14.39
CA TRP A 39 -3.12 -31.62 -13.62
C TRP A 39 -1.90 -32.40 -13.11
N PRO A 40 -0.67 -31.84 -13.09
CA PRO A 40 -0.30 -30.48 -13.50
C PRO A 40 -0.17 -30.32 -15.04
N LEU A 41 0.00 -31.43 -15.76
CA LEU A 41 0.15 -31.45 -17.23
C LEU A 41 -1.19 -31.76 -17.91
N CYS A 42 -1.47 -31.07 -19.01
CA CYS A 42 -2.58 -31.41 -19.92
C CYS A 42 -2.14 -32.59 -20.79
N SER A 43 -2.31 -33.82 -20.29
CA SER A 43 -1.96 -35.06 -20.99
C SER A 43 -2.62 -35.19 -22.36
N GLU A 44 -3.82 -34.62 -22.50
CA GLU A 44 -4.65 -34.61 -23.69
C GLU A 44 -4.02 -33.80 -24.84
N ALA A 45 -3.06 -32.91 -24.55
CA ALA A 45 -2.32 -32.18 -25.58
C ALA A 45 -1.33 -33.06 -26.35
N PHE A 46 -1.05 -34.28 -25.88
CA PHE A 46 -0.11 -35.20 -26.50
C PHE A 46 -0.80 -36.38 -27.21
N THR A 47 -2.12 -36.32 -27.40
CA THR A 47 -2.89 -37.34 -28.12
C THR A 47 -3.12 -36.92 -29.58
N ALA A 48 -3.37 -37.90 -30.46
CA ALA A 48 -3.66 -37.65 -31.87
C ALA A 48 -4.99 -36.88 -32.12
N THR A 49 -5.81 -36.68 -31.08
CA THR A 49 -7.14 -36.04 -31.14
C THR A 49 -7.15 -34.62 -30.57
N ALA A 50 -5.98 -34.03 -30.28
CA ALA A 50 -5.87 -32.71 -29.65
C ALA A 50 -6.44 -31.57 -30.53
N THR A 51 -7.44 -30.85 -30.01
CA THR A 51 -8.02 -29.66 -30.65
C THR A 51 -7.14 -28.42 -30.46
N PRO A 52 -7.30 -27.35 -31.25
CA PRO A 52 -6.55 -26.10 -31.07
C PRO A 52 -6.67 -25.51 -29.65
N GLN A 53 -7.81 -25.69 -28.99
CA GLN A 53 -8.05 -25.26 -27.60
C GLN A 53 -7.21 -26.07 -26.60
N ILE A 54 -7.09 -27.38 -26.80
CA ILE A 54 -6.23 -28.26 -26.00
C ILE A 54 -4.76 -27.89 -26.20
N TRP A 55 -4.34 -27.61 -27.43
CA TRP A 55 -2.98 -27.15 -27.74
C TRP A 55 -2.66 -25.81 -27.07
N LEU A 56 -3.58 -24.86 -27.09
CA LEU A 56 -3.42 -23.54 -26.46
C LEU A 56 -3.26 -23.67 -24.94
N ALA A 57 -4.13 -24.44 -24.29
CA ALA A 57 -4.07 -24.68 -22.84
C ALA A 57 -2.84 -25.50 -22.43
N GLY A 58 -2.47 -26.53 -23.21
CA GLY A 58 -1.27 -27.33 -23.01
C GLY A 58 0.02 -26.50 -23.14
N SER A 59 0.12 -25.69 -24.20
CA SER A 59 1.28 -24.80 -24.43
C SER A 59 1.43 -23.77 -23.32
N HIS A 60 0.33 -23.20 -22.82
CA HIS A 60 0.35 -22.29 -21.69
C HIS A 60 0.96 -22.94 -20.42
N ARG A 61 0.57 -24.18 -20.10
CA ARG A 61 1.11 -24.91 -18.95
C ARG A 61 2.60 -25.23 -19.09
N VAL A 62 3.07 -25.54 -20.30
CA VAL A 62 4.50 -25.69 -20.57
C VAL A 62 5.25 -24.39 -20.31
N LEU A 63 4.71 -23.25 -20.75
CA LEU A 63 5.29 -21.92 -20.45
C LEU A 63 5.35 -21.64 -18.95
N VAL A 64 4.32 -22.03 -18.18
CA VAL A 64 4.31 -21.90 -16.71
C VAL A 64 5.46 -22.69 -16.07
N LEU A 65 5.66 -23.94 -16.50
CA LEU A 65 6.75 -24.79 -15.99
C LEU A 65 8.13 -24.21 -16.32
N LEU A 66 8.31 -23.68 -17.54
CA LEU A 66 9.55 -23.02 -17.93
C LEU A 66 9.79 -21.74 -17.11
N ALA A 67 8.78 -20.89 -16.94
CA ALA A 67 8.85 -19.69 -16.10
C ALA A 67 9.25 -20.02 -14.65
N MET A 68 8.66 -21.08 -14.09
CA MET A 68 8.98 -21.59 -12.75
C MET A 68 10.39 -22.16 -12.64
N LEU A 69 10.84 -22.92 -13.63
CA LEU A 69 12.21 -23.45 -13.69
C LEU A 69 13.23 -22.30 -13.66
N PHE A 70 13.07 -21.30 -14.53
CA PHE A 70 13.98 -20.15 -14.57
C PHE A 70 13.93 -19.33 -13.27
N ALA A 71 12.75 -19.17 -12.65
CA ALA A 71 12.62 -18.52 -11.35
C ALA A 71 13.36 -19.27 -10.23
N ALA A 72 13.20 -20.59 -10.17
CA ALA A 72 13.86 -21.45 -9.19
C ALA A 72 15.39 -21.44 -9.39
N VAL A 73 15.86 -21.57 -10.63
CA VAL A 73 17.30 -21.49 -10.95
C VAL A 73 17.86 -20.13 -10.51
N ALA A 74 17.17 -19.03 -10.81
CA ALA A 74 17.64 -17.69 -10.42
C ALA A 74 17.65 -17.50 -8.89
N ALA A 75 16.68 -18.04 -8.16
CA ALA A 75 16.63 -18.02 -6.70
C ALA A 75 17.75 -18.84 -6.06
N THR A 76 18.00 -20.06 -6.56
CA THR A 76 19.11 -20.92 -6.12
C THR A 76 20.45 -20.23 -6.35
N LEU A 77 20.66 -19.66 -7.54
CA LEU A 77 21.85 -18.86 -7.83
C LEU A 77 21.98 -17.65 -6.90
N ALA A 78 20.86 -17.05 -6.45
CA ALA A 78 20.89 -15.94 -5.51
C ALA A 78 21.29 -16.34 -4.09
N LEU A 79 20.90 -17.54 -3.63
CA LEU A 79 21.29 -18.11 -2.34
C LEU A 79 22.79 -18.44 -2.30
N LEU A 80 23.31 -19.00 -3.40
CA LEU A 80 24.72 -19.34 -3.55
C LEU A 80 25.64 -18.11 -3.68
N ARG A 81 25.10 -16.89 -3.59
CA ARG A 81 25.81 -15.63 -3.86
C ARG A 81 25.60 -14.60 -2.73
N PRO A 82 26.42 -14.67 -1.67
CA PRO A 82 26.33 -13.74 -0.54
C PRO A 82 26.63 -12.27 -0.92
N ALA A 83 27.37 -12.03 -2.01
CA ALA A 83 27.69 -10.70 -2.52
C ALA A 83 26.51 -9.97 -3.23
N LEU A 84 25.40 -10.64 -3.51
CA LEU A 84 24.22 -10.00 -4.11
C LEU A 84 23.60 -8.96 -3.17
N GLY A 85 23.24 -7.81 -3.71
CA GLY A 85 22.51 -6.77 -2.98
C GLY A 85 21.20 -7.33 -2.41
N ARG A 86 20.92 -6.99 -1.14
CA ARG A 86 19.78 -7.53 -0.37
C ARG A 86 18.46 -7.47 -1.12
N THR A 87 18.15 -6.33 -1.77
CA THR A 87 16.89 -6.17 -2.49
C THR A 87 16.80 -7.08 -3.72
N THR A 88 17.87 -7.20 -4.51
CA THR A 88 17.91 -8.10 -5.67
C THR A 88 17.73 -9.55 -5.23
N ARG A 89 18.38 -9.95 -4.13
CA ARG A 89 18.19 -11.28 -3.53
C ARG A 89 16.73 -11.53 -3.14
N VAL A 90 16.11 -10.60 -2.42
CA VAL A 90 14.70 -10.73 -2.01
C VAL A 90 13.78 -10.87 -3.21
N LEU A 91 13.95 -10.05 -4.25
CA LEU A 91 13.14 -10.13 -5.47
C LEU A 91 13.28 -11.49 -6.17
N LEU A 92 14.50 -12.01 -6.29
CA LEU A 92 14.75 -13.33 -6.87
C LEU A 92 14.15 -14.47 -6.04
N MET A 93 14.13 -14.33 -4.71
CA MET A 93 13.54 -15.34 -3.82
C MET A 93 12.01 -15.30 -3.80
N LEU A 94 11.39 -14.12 -3.95
CA LEU A 94 9.93 -13.99 -3.95
C LEU A 94 9.29 -14.52 -5.22
N ALA A 95 9.97 -14.43 -6.38
CA ALA A 95 9.43 -14.88 -7.66
C ALA A 95 8.95 -16.35 -7.66
N PRO A 96 9.76 -17.36 -7.27
CA PRO A 96 9.29 -18.74 -7.21
C PRO A 96 8.24 -18.98 -6.12
N ILE A 97 8.23 -18.17 -5.05
CA ILE A 97 7.20 -18.26 -4.00
C ILE A 97 5.83 -17.88 -4.58
N PHE A 98 5.74 -16.79 -5.33
CA PHE A 98 4.49 -16.39 -5.99
C PHE A 98 4.01 -17.44 -6.99
N GLY A 99 4.92 -18.02 -7.77
CA GLY A 99 4.54 -19.08 -8.71
C GLY A 99 4.13 -20.39 -8.03
N LEU A 100 4.73 -20.75 -6.88
CA LEU A 100 4.26 -21.88 -6.07
C LEU A 100 2.87 -21.64 -5.47
N LEU A 101 2.60 -20.41 -4.99
CA LEU A 101 1.28 -20.01 -4.52
C LEU A 101 0.24 -20.12 -5.64
N GLN A 102 0.60 -19.70 -6.85
CA GLN A 102 -0.25 -19.81 -8.05
C GLN A 102 -0.56 -21.28 -8.37
N LEU A 103 0.45 -22.15 -8.44
CA LEU A 103 0.27 -23.60 -8.64
C LEU A 103 -0.60 -24.25 -7.55
N GLY A 104 -0.46 -23.82 -6.30
CA GLY A 104 -1.26 -24.31 -5.18
C GLY A 104 -2.73 -23.90 -5.30
N ILE A 105 -3.00 -22.65 -5.69
CA ILE A 105 -4.35 -22.16 -5.97
C ILE A 105 -4.98 -22.93 -7.12
N ASP A 106 -4.25 -23.13 -8.23
CA ASP A 106 -4.74 -23.86 -9.39
C ASP A 106 -5.06 -25.32 -9.08
N GLY A 107 -4.19 -25.99 -8.30
CA GLY A 107 -4.41 -27.37 -7.87
C GLY A 107 -5.60 -27.50 -6.91
N LEU A 108 -5.82 -26.51 -6.04
CA LEU A 108 -6.98 -26.45 -5.16
C LEU A 108 -8.28 -26.25 -5.96
N MET A 109 -8.26 -25.36 -6.94
CA MET A 109 -9.41 -25.11 -7.82
C MET A 109 -9.79 -26.32 -8.67
N ALA A 110 -8.81 -27.00 -9.25
CA ALA A 110 -9.03 -28.21 -10.05
C ALA A 110 -9.73 -29.31 -9.22
N ARG A 111 -9.50 -29.36 -7.90
CA ARG A 111 -10.15 -30.32 -6.99
C ARG A 111 -11.52 -29.86 -6.48
N LEU A 112 -11.71 -28.57 -6.26
CA LEU A 112 -12.91 -28.02 -5.62
C LEU A 112 -13.97 -27.46 -6.58
N GLY A 113 -13.66 -27.33 -7.88
CA GLY A 113 -14.62 -26.90 -8.89
C GLY A 113 -15.02 -25.41 -8.85
N PHE A 114 -14.34 -24.58 -8.05
CA PHE A 114 -14.60 -23.13 -7.98
C PHE A 114 -13.88 -22.38 -9.10
N ALA A 115 -14.62 -21.95 -10.13
CA ALA A 115 -14.06 -21.29 -11.32
C ALA A 115 -14.04 -19.74 -11.28
N ILE A 116 -14.75 -19.08 -10.35
CA ILE A 116 -15.19 -17.68 -10.57
C ILE A 116 -14.34 -16.61 -9.85
N ALA A 117 -13.65 -16.94 -8.75
CA ALA A 117 -12.79 -15.98 -8.01
C ALA A 117 -11.30 -16.02 -8.43
N ALA A 118 -10.97 -16.87 -9.40
CA ALA A 118 -9.60 -17.31 -9.65
C ALA A 118 -8.81 -16.42 -10.61
N ASP A 119 -9.40 -15.99 -11.71
CA ASP A 119 -8.68 -15.32 -12.81
C ASP A 119 -7.98 -14.04 -12.37
N LEU A 120 -8.59 -13.26 -11.48
CA LEU A 120 -8.00 -12.03 -10.96
C LEU A 120 -6.84 -12.32 -10.00
N SER A 121 -7.01 -13.27 -9.06
CA SER A 121 -5.94 -13.67 -8.13
C SER A 121 -4.77 -14.34 -8.85
N HIS A 122 -5.07 -15.13 -9.87
CA HIS A 122 -4.10 -15.84 -10.70
C HIS A 122 -3.28 -14.85 -11.54
N LEU A 123 -3.95 -13.90 -12.22
CA LEU A 123 -3.25 -12.83 -12.92
C LEU A 123 -2.46 -11.92 -11.98
N ALA A 124 -2.99 -11.58 -10.80
CA ALA A 124 -2.28 -10.75 -9.83
C ALA A 124 -0.98 -11.42 -9.34
N LEU A 125 -1.00 -12.73 -9.05
CA LEU A 125 0.21 -13.48 -8.70
C LEU A 125 1.20 -13.58 -9.86
N ALA A 126 0.72 -13.79 -11.08
CA ALA A 126 1.57 -13.79 -12.28
C ALA A 126 2.25 -12.43 -12.50
N LEU A 127 1.52 -11.32 -12.29
CA LEU A 127 2.09 -9.97 -12.35
C LEU A 127 3.11 -9.75 -11.21
N LEU A 128 2.84 -10.20 -9.99
CA LEU A 128 3.80 -10.10 -8.88
C LEU A 128 5.09 -10.88 -9.16
N MET A 129 4.98 -12.09 -9.71
CA MET A 129 6.11 -12.90 -10.16
C MET A 129 6.91 -12.19 -11.25
N LEU A 130 6.22 -11.72 -12.31
CA LEU A 130 6.81 -10.98 -13.42
C LEU A 130 7.53 -9.72 -12.93
N GLY A 131 6.88 -8.92 -12.08
CA GLY A 131 7.46 -7.72 -11.50
C GLY A 131 8.73 -8.01 -10.68
N CYS A 132 8.72 -9.08 -9.87
CA CYS A 132 9.92 -9.49 -9.12
C CYS A 132 11.08 -9.85 -10.05
N GLN A 133 10.83 -10.65 -11.09
CA GLN A 133 11.86 -11.06 -12.05
C GLN A 133 12.37 -9.88 -12.90
N THR A 134 11.47 -9.05 -13.43
CA THR A 134 11.82 -7.85 -14.20
C THR A 134 12.65 -6.88 -13.36
N LEU A 135 12.25 -6.59 -12.12
CA LEU A 135 13.00 -5.68 -11.26
C LEU A 135 14.35 -6.27 -10.83
N ALA A 136 14.44 -7.57 -10.58
CA ALA A 136 15.71 -8.22 -10.30
C ALA A 136 16.64 -8.17 -11.52
N ALA A 137 16.13 -8.51 -12.71
CA ALA A 137 16.87 -8.49 -13.97
C ALA A 137 17.41 -7.09 -14.30
N LEU A 138 16.55 -6.07 -14.25
CA LEU A 138 16.94 -4.68 -14.49
C LEU A 138 18.00 -4.20 -13.48
N ARG A 139 17.91 -4.63 -12.22
CA ARG A 139 18.90 -4.28 -11.19
C ARG A 139 20.25 -4.98 -11.35
N LEU A 140 20.29 -6.13 -12.02
CA LEU A 140 21.50 -6.87 -12.35
C LEU A 140 22.18 -6.33 -13.61
N ILE A 141 21.39 -5.89 -14.60
CA ILE A 141 21.89 -5.38 -15.88
C ILE A 141 22.30 -3.91 -15.78
N LEU A 142 21.51 -3.07 -15.10
CA LEU A 142 21.73 -1.63 -15.10
C LEU A 142 22.73 -1.22 -14.00
N PRO A 143 23.82 -0.52 -14.35
CA PRO A 143 24.82 -0.08 -13.38
C PRO A 143 24.22 0.91 -12.37
N VAL A 144 24.76 0.91 -11.15
CA VAL A 144 24.46 1.94 -10.14
C VAL A 144 25.32 3.16 -10.46
N ALA A 145 24.71 4.33 -10.70
CA ALA A 145 25.47 5.57 -10.67
C ALA A 145 25.85 5.93 -9.23
N ASN A 146 27.13 6.22 -8.98
CA ASN A 146 27.66 6.52 -7.64
C ASN A 146 27.60 8.02 -7.26
N GLU A 147 26.89 8.84 -8.02
CA GLU A 147 26.86 10.29 -7.79
C GLU A 147 25.91 10.68 -6.65
N ARG A 148 26.43 11.49 -5.72
CA ARG A 148 25.64 12.06 -4.63
C ARG A 148 24.80 13.23 -5.16
N LEU A 149 23.51 12.99 -5.26
CA LEU A 149 22.51 14.01 -5.55
C LEU A 149 22.40 15.04 -4.40
N GLY A 150 22.18 16.29 -4.78
CA GLY A 150 22.04 17.45 -3.89
C GLY A 150 20.67 18.08 -4.10
N GLY A 151 20.29 19.03 -3.25
CA GLY A 151 18.90 19.36 -2.95
C GLY A 151 17.92 19.39 -4.15
N ARG A 152 18.17 20.24 -5.15
CA ARG A 152 17.25 20.41 -6.31
C ARG A 152 17.25 19.21 -7.26
N ALA A 153 18.44 18.75 -7.63
CA ALA A 153 18.67 17.58 -8.49
C ALA A 153 18.04 16.29 -7.90
N LEU A 154 18.16 16.12 -6.58
CA LEU A 154 17.53 15.05 -5.81
C LEU A 154 16.01 15.16 -5.84
N ARG A 155 15.44 16.36 -5.64
CA ARG A 155 14.00 16.61 -5.68
C ARG A 155 13.42 16.29 -7.06
N GLU A 156 14.04 16.78 -8.12
CA GLU A 156 13.59 16.57 -9.50
C GLU A 156 13.70 15.09 -9.91
N THR A 157 14.81 14.43 -9.58
CA THR A 157 14.98 12.99 -9.82
C THR A 157 13.97 12.16 -9.02
N ARG A 158 13.71 12.51 -7.75
CA ARG A 158 12.70 11.82 -6.92
C ARG A 158 11.29 12.01 -7.47
N ARG A 159 10.89 13.23 -7.84
CA ARG A 159 9.58 13.49 -8.46
C ARG A 159 9.39 12.65 -9.72
N LEU A 160 10.38 12.64 -10.61
CA LEU A 160 10.33 11.85 -11.84
C LEU A 160 10.28 10.34 -11.54
N THR A 161 11.09 9.86 -10.59
CA THR A 161 11.09 8.44 -10.18
C THR A 161 9.74 8.05 -9.59
N THR A 162 9.17 8.89 -8.71
CA THR A 162 7.86 8.64 -8.09
C THR A 162 6.76 8.60 -9.14
N LEU A 163 6.71 9.55 -10.07
CA LEU A 163 5.74 9.53 -11.17
C LEU A 163 5.87 8.27 -12.03
N ALA A 164 7.10 7.85 -12.38
CA ALA A 164 7.32 6.63 -13.14
C ALA A 164 6.83 5.37 -12.40
N TRP A 165 7.01 5.29 -11.08
CA TRP A 165 6.45 4.20 -10.28
C TRP A 165 4.92 4.25 -10.16
N TRP A 166 4.32 5.45 -10.10
CA TRP A 166 2.85 5.60 -10.18
C TRP A 166 2.31 5.19 -11.55
N THR A 167 3.02 5.54 -12.63
CA THR A 167 2.69 5.04 -13.98
C THR A 167 2.72 3.52 -14.00
N ALA A 168 3.77 2.88 -13.48
CA ALA A 168 3.84 1.43 -13.42
C ALA A 168 2.73 0.81 -12.55
N GLY A 169 2.41 1.40 -11.40
CA GLY A 169 1.29 0.94 -10.56
C GLY A 169 -0.06 1.06 -11.27
N ALA A 170 -0.32 2.18 -11.94
CA ALA A 170 -1.55 2.40 -12.68
C ALA A 170 -1.69 1.46 -13.89
N VAL A 171 -0.59 1.16 -14.59
CA VAL A 171 -0.60 0.19 -15.69
C VAL A 171 -0.82 -1.25 -15.16
N ALA A 172 -0.30 -1.63 -13.99
CA ALA A 172 -0.64 -2.91 -13.37
C ALA A 172 -2.14 -3.03 -13.06
N VAL A 173 -2.72 -1.98 -12.48
CA VAL A 173 -4.17 -1.93 -12.20
C VAL A 173 -4.98 -1.99 -13.48
N LEU A 174 -4.53 -1.31 -14.55
CA LEU A 174 -5.13 -1.43 -15.88
C LEU A 174 -5.07 -2.87 -16.40
N THR A 175 -3.94 -3.56 -16.29
CA THR A 175 -3.83 -4.97 -16.72
C THR A 175 -4.83 -5.88 -15.99
N LEU A 176 -5.02 -5.68 -14.67
CA LEU A 176 -6.03 -6.38 -13.88
C LEU A 176 -7.46 -6.00 -14.26
N ALA A 177 -7.75 -4.72 -14.51
CA ALA A 177 -9.07 -4.26 -14.92
C ALA A 177 -9.45 -4.69 -16.36
N LEU A 178 -8.46 -4.98 -17.21
CA LEU A 178 -8.68 -5.54 -18.54
C LEU A 178 -9.01 -7.04 -18.49
N SER A 179 -8.50 -7.77 -17.49
CA SER A 179 -8.80 -9.20 -17.36
C SER A 179 -10.24 -9.47 -16.90
N SER A 180 -10.83 -8.58 -16.10
CA SER A 180 -12.24 -8.68 -15.71
C SER A 180 -13.22 -8.54 -16.88
N ARG A 181 -12.75 -8.14 -18.08
CA ARG A 181 -13.54 -8.07 -19.31
C ARG A 181 -13.40 -9.31 -20.20
N ALA A 182 -12.36 -10.12 -20.01
CA ALA A 182 -12.13 -11.34 -20.78
C ALA A 182 -13.04 -12.51 -20.32
N ALA A 183 -13.63 -12.42 -19.13
CA ALA A 183 -14.59 -13.38 -18.63
C ALA A 183 -15.93 -13.25 -19.37
N LEU A 184 -16.23 -14.19 -20.26
CA LEU A 184 -17.48 -14.29 -21.04
C LEU A 184 -18.76 -14.54 -20.18
N VAL A 185 -18.62 -14.66 -18.86
CA VAL A 185 -19.74 -14.84 -17.93
C VAL A 185 -19.79 -13.64 -16.99
N PRO A 186 -20.90 -12.88 -16.95
CA PRO A 186 -21.07 -11.81 -15.98
C PRO A 186 -21.17 -12.42 -14.59
N SER A 187 -20.03 -12.56 -13.91
CA SER A 187 -20.00 -12.94 -12.50
C SER A 187 -20.07 -11.69 -11.63
N VAL A 188 -21.08 -11.66 -10.78
CA VAL A 188 -21.42 -10.57 -9.86
C VAL A 188 -20.35 -10.36 -8.75
N SER A 189 -19.25 -11.12 -8.74
CA SER A 189 -18.33 -11.19 -7.59
C SER A 189 -16.94 -10.55 -7.78
N ALA A 190 -16.49 -10.23 -9.00
CA ALA A 190 -15.19 -9.58 -9.20
C ALA A 190 -15.29 -8.05 -9.36
N ALA A 191 -16.38 -7.57 -9.94
CA ALA A 191 -16.65 -6.14 -10.13
C ALA A 191 -16.93 -5.39 -8.80
N THR A 192 -17.23 -6.12 -7.72
CA THR A 192 -17.54 -5.58 -6.39
C THR A 192 -16.31 -5.38 -5.50
N LEU A 193 -15.15 -5.96 -5.82
CA LEU A 193 -13.91 -5.87 -5.03
C LEU A 193 -12.95 -4.76 -5.50
N LEU A 194 -13.08 -4.30 -6.75
CA LEU A 194 -12.33 -3.17 -7.31
C LEU A 194 -13.31 -2.28 -8.11
N PRO A 195 -13.58 -1.03 -7.70
CA PRO A 195 -14.41 -0.10 -8.45
C PRO A 195 -13.63 0.49 -9.64
N ALA A 196 -12.96 -0.35 -10.42
CA ALA A 196 -12.14 0.05 -11.55
C ALA A 196 -12.77 -0.47 -12.84
N ASN A 197 -13.70 0.31 -13.41
CA ASN A 197 -14.03 0.12 -14.82
C ASN A 197 -12.73 0.28 -15.64
N GLY A 198 -12.50 -0.59 -16.63
CA GLY A 198 -11.24 -0.58 -17.40
C GLY A 198 -10.94 0.77 -18.07
N SER A 199 -11.98 1.55 -18.38
CA SER A 199 -11.87 2.94 -18.84
C SER A 199 -11.28 3.89 -17.80
N GLY A 200 -11.69 3.80 -16.53
CA GLY A 200 -11.12 4.58 -15.43
C GLY A 200 -9.67 4.22 -15.14
N ALA A 201 -9.34 2.91 -15.18
CA ALA A 201 -7.97 2.46 -15.04
C ALA A 201 -7.07 2.95 -16.20
N LEU A 202 -7.59 2.97 -17.42
CA LEU A 202 -6.88 3.48 -18.60
C LEU A 202 -6.66 5.00 -18.52
N ALA A 203 -7.68 5.75 -18.08
CA ALA A 203 -7.56 7.19 -17.88
C ALA A 203 -6.51 7.51 -16.81
N MET A 204 -6.50 6.76 -15.70
CA MET A 204 -5.52 6.92 -14.63
C MET A 204 -4.10 6.60 -15.10
N ALA A 205 -3.92 5.49 -15.81
CA ALA A 205 -2.63 5.10 -16.40
C ALA A 205 -2.12 6.17 -17.38
N SER A 206 -3.00 6.69 -18.24
CA SER A 206 -2.68 7.75 -19.20
C SER A 206 -2.30 9.07 -18.50
N LEU A 207 -3.02 9.45 -17.46
CA LEU A 207 -2.71 10.66 -16.67
C LEU A 207 -1.32 10.57 -16.05
N PHE A 208 -1.00 9.45 -15.40
CA PHE A 208 0.33 9.26 -14.80
C PHE A 208 1.43 9.16 -15.86
N ALA A 209 1.20 8.49 -16.99
CA ALA A 209 2.18 8.39 -18.06
C ALA A 209 2.49 9.76 -18.70
N THR A 210 1.46 10.57 -18.97
CA THR A 210 1.63 11.94 -19.47
C THR A 210 2.34 12.81 -18.43
N GLY A 211 2.02 12.65 -17.14
CA GLY A 211 2.74 13.30 -16.05
C GLY A 211 4.23 12.92 -15.99
N THR A 212 4.54 11.64 -16.18
CA THR A 212 5.92 11.13 -16.26
C THR A 212 6.65 11.69 -17.49
N LEU A 213 6.00 11.73 -18.67
CA LEU A 213 6.57 12.33 -19.87
C LEU A 213 6.84 13.83 -19.69
N TRP A 214 5.86 14.58 -19.18
CA TRP A 214 6.00 16.02 -18.94
C TRP A 214 7.11 16.31 -17.93
N GLN A 215 7.20 15.54 -16.85
CA GLN A 215 8.27 15.69 -15.87
C GLN A 215 9.63 15.30 -16.45
N THR A 216 9.68 14.27 -17.30
CA THR A 216 10.91 13.86 -18.03
C THR A 216 11.36 14.98 -18.96
N TRP A 217 10.45 15.56 -19.74
CA TRP A 217 10.73 16.71 -20.60
C TRP A 217 11.22 17.92 -19.79
N ARG A 218 10.55 18.25 -18.68
CA ARG A 218 10.91 19.40 -17.85
C ARG A 218 12.29 19.27 -17.19
N THR A 219 12.65 18.08 -16.72
CA THR A 219 13.85 17.87 -15.89
C THR A 219 15.02 17.19 -16.62
N ARG A 220 14.74 16.50 -17.72
CA ARG A 220 15.68 15.67 -18.47
C ARG A 220 15.56 15.86 -19.98
N ARG A 221 15.28 17.09 -20.45
CA ARG A 221 15.08 17.40 -21.89
C ARG A 221 16.20 16.92 -22.82
N ASN A 222 17.41 16.73 -22.31
CA ASN A 222 18.58 16.29 -23.07
C ASN A 222 18.80 14.75 -23.03
N ASP A 223 18.10 14.02 -22.16
CA ASP A 223 18.19 12.55 -22.09
C ASP A 223 17.22 11.91 -23.10
N ARG A 224 17.71 11.72 -24.33
CA ARG A 224 16.92 11.19 -25.46
C ARG A 224 16.31 9.82 -25.16
N LEU A 225 17.00 8.98 -24.37
CA LEU A 225 16.51 7.65 -24.03
C LEU A 225 15.27 7.72 -23.12
N LEU A 226 15.33 8.53 -22.06
CA LEU A 226 14.21 8.70 -21.14
C LEU A 226 13.00 9.34 -21.82
N LEU A 227 13.24 10.35 -22.65
CA LEU A 227 12.19 10.98 -23.44
C LEU A 227 11.54 10.02 -24.43
N ALA A 228 12.33 9.29 -25.22
CA ALA A 228 11.80 8.31 -26.16
C ALA A 228 11.00 7.21 -25.45
N GLY A 229 11.51 6.69 -24.33
CA GLY A 229 10.82 5.68 -23.53
C GLY A 229 9.50 6.17 -22.94
N ALA A 230 9.48 7.37 -22.37
CA ALA A 230 8.26 7.97 -21.81
C ALA A 230 7.23 8.28 -22.91
N SER A 231 7.67 8.80 -24.07
CA SER A 231 6.78 9.06 -25.21
C SER A 231 6.19 7.77 -25.78
N LEU A 232 6.99 6.70 -25.91
CA LEU A 232 6.53 5.41 -26.37
C LEU A 232 5.46 4.82 -25.44
N ILE A 233 5.64 4.92 -24.12
CA ILE A 233 4.65 4.46 -23.13
C ILE A 233 3.33 5.21 -23.29
N VAL A 234 3.36 6.54 -23.46
CA VAL A 234 2.15 7.34 -23.69
C VAL A 234 1.47 6.94 -24.99
N LEU A 235 2.22 6.80 -26.08
CA LEU A 235 1.68 6.37 -27.38
C LEU A 235 1.02 4.98 -27.28
N LEU A 236 1.66 4.02 -26.64
CA LEU A 236 1.11 2.68 -26.46
C LEU A 236 -0.15 2.66 -25.59
N LEU A 237 -0.23 3.51 -24.54
CA LEU A 237 -1.44 3.67 -23.73
C LEU A 237 -2.60 4.25 -24.54
N VAL A 238 -2.34 5.28 -25.35
CA VAL A 238 -3.36 5.87 -26.22
C VAL A 238 -3.84 4.85 -27.27
N SER A 239 -2.93 4.06 -27.83
CA SER A 239 -3.25 2.99 -28.78
C SER A 239 -4.03 1.80 -28.17
N LEU A 240 -4.09 1.66 -26.84
CA LEU A 240 -4.95 0.68 -26.17
C LEU A 240 -6.42 1.12 -26.13
N ALA A 241 -6.72 2.42 -26.26
CA ALA A 241 -8.09 2.94 -26.19
C ALA A 241 -9.00 2.45 -27.35
N PRO A 242 -8.56 2.44 -28.62
CA PRO A 242 -9.35 1.86 -29.72
C PRO A 242 -9.57 0.34 -29.56
N LEU A 243 -8.58 -0.38 -29.04
CA LEU A 243 -8.69 -1.83 -28.77
C LEU A 243 -9.72 -2.11 -27.67
N TYR A 244 -9.94 -1.16 -26.75
CA TYR A 244 -11.02 -1.22 -25.76
C TYR A 244 -12.42 -1.21 -26.40
N LEU A 245 -12.58 -0.82 -27.65
CA LEU A 245 -13.87 -0.87 -28.33
C LEU A 245 -14.13 -2.21 -29.04
N LEU A 246 -13.14 -3.12 -29.10
CA LEU A 246 -13.24 -4.41 -29.77
C LEU A 246 -13.56 -5.55 -28.77
N PRO A 247 -14.73 -6.21 -28.85
CA PRO A 247 -15.13 -7.27 -27.91
C PRO A 247 -14.17 -8.48 -27.91
N ASN A 248 -13.65 -8.85 -29.09
CA ASN A 248 -12.83 -10.05 -29.27
C ASN A 248 -11.34 -9.84 -28.94
N ALA A 249 -10.95 -8.63 -28.50
CA ALA A 249 -9.54 -8.29 -28.24
C ALA A 249 -9.11 -8.49 -26.79
N ALA A 250 -10.01 -8.88 -25.88
CA ALA A 250 -9.78 -8.84 -24.43
C ALA A 250 -8.52 -9.60 -23.98
N GLY A 251 -8.27 -10.81 -24.51
CA GLY A 251 -7.06 -11.59 -24.19
C GLY A 251 -5.76 -10.94 -24.68
N ALA A 252 -5.76 -10.39 -25.90
CA ALA A 252 -4.61 -9.68 -26.46
C ALA A 252 -4.32 -8.37 -25.70
N MET A 253 -5.37 -7.69 -25.20
CA MET A 253 -5.23 -6.48 -24.41
C MET A 253 -4.52 -6.72 -23.07
N VAL A 254 -4.77 -7.85 -22.39
CA VAL A 254 -4.06 -8.21 -21.15
C VAL A 254 -2.56 -8.40 -21.42
N GLY A 255 -2.19 -9.10 -22.50
CA GLY A 255 -0.80 -9.30 -22.90
C GLY A 255 -0.08 -8.00 -23.27
N LEU A 256 -0.76 -7.11 -24.01
CA LEU A 256 -0.23 -5.79 -24.36
C LEU A 256 -0.06 -4.90 -23.13
N ALA A 257 -1.04 -4.89 -22.22
CA ALA A 257 -0.97 -4.13 -20.98
C ALA A 257 0.14 -4.65 -20.04
N ALA A 258 0.35 -5.97 -19.97
CA ALA A 258 1.46 -6.56 -19.22
C ALA A 258 2.84 -6.20 -19.84
N SER A 259 2.95 -6.19 -21.17
CA SER A 259 4.16 -5.78 -21.87
C SER A 259 4.49 -4.30 -21.63
N LEU A 260 3.45 -3.45 -21.68
CA LEU A 260 3.53 -2.04 -21.35
C LEU A 260 3.90 -1.82 -19.87
N TRP A 261 3.38 -2.66 -18.98
CA TRP A 261 3.74 -2.64 -17.57
C TRP A 261 5.24 -2.92 -17.37
N VAL A 262 5.78 -3.95 -18.02
CA VAL A 262 7.23 -4.24 -18.01
C VAL A 262 8.04 -3.04 -18.52
N ALA A 263 7.59 -2.37 -19.58
CA ALA A 263 8.23 -1.16 -20.09
C ALA A 263 8.22 0.00 -19.09
N THR A 264 7.12 0.19 -18.35
CA THR A 264 7.05 1.22 -17.29
C THR A 264 7.94 0.90 -16.09
N LEU A 265 8.08 -0.38 -15.71
CA LEU A 265 9.04 -0.81 -14.68
C LEU A 265 10.48 -0.55 -15.15
N ALA A 266 10.79 -0.85 -16.41
CA ALA A 266 12.08 -0.56 -17.02
C ALA A 266 12.39 0.95 -16.98
N LEU A 267 11.46 1.80 -17.41
CA LEU A 267 11.61 3.24 -17.35
C LEU A 267 11.86 3.74 -15.93
N ALA A 268 11.08 3.27 -14.95
CA ALA A 268 11.22 3.65 -13.54
C ALA A 268 12.61 3.28 -12.97
N VAL A 269 13.13 2.09 -13.31
CA VAL A 269 14.47 1.68 -12.90
C VAL A 269 15.55 2.50 -13.62
N VAL A 270 15.44 2.75 -14.93
CA VAL A 270 16.42 3.56 -15.66
C VAL A 270 16.50 4.99 -15.11
N ILE A 271 15.36 5.61 -14.80
CA ILE A 271 15.28 6.92 -14.14
C ILE A 271 16.03 6.89 -12.80
N GLN A 272 15.79 5.86 -11.98
CA GLN A 272 16.44 5.71 -10.68
C GLN A 272 17.95 5.51 -10.79
N ARG A 273 18.42 4.82 -11.84
CA ARG A 273 19.84 4.49 -12.06
C ARG A 273 20.63 5.62 -12.72
N ARG A 274 19.96 6.67 -13.25
CA ARG A 274 20.59 7.84 -13.88
C ARG A 274 20.30 9.14 -13.10
N PRO A 275 20.84 9.33 -11.89
CA PRO A 275 20.70 10.57 -11.12
C PRO A 275 21.37 11.79 -11.81
N LEU A 276 20.90 13.00 -11.50
CA LEU A 276 21.56 14.27 -11.82
C LEU A 276 22.79 14.52 -10.89
N PRO A 277 23.85 15.21 -11.33
CA PRO A 277 24.99 15.54 -10.46
C PRO A 277 24.64 16.59 -9.41
N ALA A 278 25.34 16.61 -8.25
CA ALA A 278 25.27 17.74 -7.32
C ALA A 278 26.42 17.83 -6.29
N HIS A 279 26.50 18.97 -5.61
CA HIS A 279 27.50 19.31 -4.58
C HIS A 279 26.99 19.13 -3.12
N PRO A 280 27.86 18.82 -2.13
CA PRO A 280 27.46 18.43 -0.76
C PRO A 280 27.66 19.51 0.34
N ASN A 281 26.85 19.44 1.41
CA ASN A 281 27.06 19.92 2.82
C ASN A 281 25.85 19.52 3.71
N ALA A 282 25.85 19.28 5.04
CA ALA A 282 26.82 19.13 6.15
C ALA A 282 26.12 18.40 7.37
N ILE A 283 26.87 17.96 8.41
CA ILE A 283 26.45 17.12 9.58
C ILE A 283 26.44 17.93 10.91
N VAL A 284 25.62 17.55 11.92
CA VAL A 284 25.54 18.18 13.27
C VAL A 284 25.61 17.16 14.43
N ALA A 285 26.15 17.58 15.59
CA ALA A 285 26.55 16.85 16.81
C ALA A 285 25.47 16.75 17.94
N PRO A 286 25.66 15.95 19.03
CA PRO A 286 24.63 15.65 20.04
C PRO A 286 24.68 16.53 21.31
N VAL A 287 23.58 16.52 22.10
CA VAL A 287 23.37 17.32 23.35
C VAL A 287 23.06 16.41 24.55
N ALA A 288 23.46 16.86 25.76
CA ALA A 288 23.53 16.17 27.05
C ALA A 288 22.19 15.80 27.75
N ALA A 289 22.29 14.94 28.77
CA ALA A 289 21.21 14.21 29.44
C ALA A 289 20.68 14.87 30.74
N GLU A 290 19.36 14.71 30.99
CA GLU A 290 18.68 15.03 32.26
C GLU A 290 17.90 13.80 32.79
N ARG A 291 17.62 13.84 34.10
CA ARG A 291 17.13 12.80 35.04
C ARG A 291 16.27 11.66 34.47
N THR A 292 16.60 10.44 34.90
CA THR A 292 16.00 9.17 34.50
C THR A 292 14.64 8.88 35.17
N PRO A 293 13.56 8.68 34.39
CA PRO A 293 12.33 8.04 34.84
C PRO A 293 12.56 6.58 35.28
N SER A 294 11.63 5.98 36.02
CA SER A 294 11.71 4.55 36.36
C SER A 294 11.55 3.66 35.10
N LEU A 295 12.16 2.47 35.12
CA LEU A 295 12.16 1.53 33.98
C LEU A 295 10.73 1.17 33.51
N LEU A 296 9.80 1.01 34.45
CA LEU A 296 8.39 0.73 34.15
C LEU A 296 7.75 1.88 33.35
N ILE A 297 7.99 3.13 33.77
CA ILE A 297 7.48 4.32 33.08
C ILE A 297 8.05 4.40 31.66
N ASP A 298 9.32 4.07 31.48
CA ASP A 298 9.94 4.03 30.15
C ASP A 298 9.25 2.99 29.24
N TYR A 299 8.97 1.76 29.71
CA TYR A 299 8.23 0.76 28.92
C TYR A 299 6.79 1.16 28.65
N LEU A 300 6.06 1.68 29.64
CA LEU A 300 4.69 2.18 29.45
C LEU A 300 4.66 3.32 28.43
N SER A 301 5.66 4.20 28.41
CA SER A 301 5.75 5.28 27.44
C SER A 301 5.90 4.78 25.99
N LEU A 302 6.49 3.59 25.77
CA LEU A 302 6.62 2.99 24.44
C LEU A 302 5.26 2.66 23.81
N THR A 303 4.25 2.38 24.66
CA THR A 303 2.88 2.09 24.21
C THR A 303 2.14 3.34 23.75
N LYS A 304 2.60 4.55 24.11
CA LYS A 304 1.99 5.85 23.73
C LYS A 304 0.50 5.97 24.16
N PRO A 305 0.18 5.86 25.47
CA PRO A 305 -1.20 5.82 25.96
C PRO A 305 -2.05 7.03 25.52
N LYS A 306 -1.45 8.23 25.47
CA LYS A 306 -2.13 9.44 24.99
C LYS A 306 -2.60 9.32 23.54
N VAL A 307 -1.80 8.70 22.67
CA VAL A 307 -2.16 8.50 21.26
C VAL A 307 -3.24 7.42 21.14
N ILE A 308 -3.12 6.34 21.90
CA ILE A 308 -4.05 5.20 21.88
C ILE A 308 -5.45 5.57 22.35
N SER A 309 -5.59 6.53 23.28
CA SER A 309 -6.88 6.92 23.86
C SER A 309 -7.97 7.19 22.80
N LEU A 310 -7.66 8.01 21.79
CA LEU A 310 -8.61 8.32 20.72
C LEU A 310 -8.90 7.10 19.84
N LEU A 311 -7.91 6.24 19.58
CA LEU A 311 -8.11 5.00 18.84
C LEU A 311 -9.12 4.10 19.57
N LEU A 312 -8.98 3.93 20.89
CA LEU A 312 -9.92 3.14 21.69
C LEU A 312 -11.32 3.74 21.71
N VAL A 313 -11.45 5.07 21.75
CA VAL A 313 -12.76 5.74 21.62
C VAL A 313 -13.42 5.39 20.28
N THR A 314 -12.68 5.43 19.18
CA THR A 314 -13.22 5.06 17.86
C THR A 314 -13.57 3.57 17.77
N THR A 315 -12.77 2.69 18.39
CA THR A 315 -13.07 1.25 18.49
C THR A 315 -14.37 1.03 19.27
N ALA A 316 -14.46 1.59 20.48
CA ALA A 316 -15.63 1.42 21.35
C ALA A 316 -16.89 1.97 20.69
N SER A 317 -16.82 3.17 20.11
CA SER A 317 -17.94 3.77 19.39
C SER A 317 -18.41 2.89 18.24
N ALA A 318 -17.48 2.31 17.46
CA ALA A 318 -17.82 1.36 16.39
C ALA A 318 -18.52 0.08 16.90
N MET A 319 -18.26 -0.36 18.13
CA MET A 319 -18.95 -1.50 18.75
C MET A 319 -20.42 -1.17 19.08
N TYR A 320 -20.73 0.07 19.47
CA TYR A 320 -22.08 0.47 19.90
C TYR A 320 -23.03 0.82 18.75
N ILE A 321 -22.50 1.06 17.55
CA ILE A 321 -23.29 1.53 16.39
C ILE A 321 -23.67 0.41 15.42
N THR A 322 -23.48 -0.84 15.81
CA THR A 322 -23.76 -1.99 14.95
C THR A 322 -25.25 -2.37 14.95
N GLU A 323 -25.64 -3.15 13.93
CA GLU A 323 -26.99 -3.73 13.83
C GLU A 323 -27.26 -4.85 14.83
N ALA A 324 -26.21 -5.41 15.45
CA ALA A 324 -26.32 -6.50 16.42
C ALA A 324 -26.81 -6.05 17.82
N GLY A 325 -27.05 -4.75 18.02
CA GLY A 325 -27.49 -4.18 19.29
C GLY A 325 -26.33 -3.83 20.22
N MET A 326 -26.64 -3.58 21.51
CA MET A 326 -25.64 -3.17 22.49
C MET A 326 -24.71 -4.33 22.88
N PRO A 327 -23.38 -4.19 22.72
CA PRO A 327 -22.44 -5.22 23.13
C PRO A 327 -22.38 -5.34 24.66
N SER A 328 -22.08 -6.54 25.17
CA SER A 328 -21.86 -6.72 26.61
C SER A 328 -20.62 -5.97 27.08
N LEU A 329 -20.64 -5.46 28.32
CA LEU A 329 -19.48 -4.78 28.91
C LEU A 329 -18.24 -5.69 28.95
N TRP A 330 -18.43 -7.00 29.05
CA TRP A 330 -17.36 -7.99 28.97
C TRP A 330 -16.68 -8.00 27.59
N LEU A 331 -17.46 -8.02 26.52
CA LEU A 331 -16.95 -7.95 25.15
C LEU A 331 -16.23 -6.61 24.91
N VAL A 332 -16.81 -5.50 25.36
CA VAL A 332 -16.20 -4.17 25.27
C VAL A 332 -14.85 -4.14 26.00
N PHE A 333 -14.81 -4.63 27.25
CA PHE A 333 -13.59 -4.68 28.05
C PHE A 333 -12.46 -5.43 27.34
N TRP A 334 -12.71 -6.66 26.88
CA TRP A 334 -11.68 -7.45 26.21
C TRP A 334 -11.29 -6.90 24.83
N THR A 335 -12.23 -6.29 24.11
CA THR A 335 -11.91 -5.59 22.85
C THR A 335 -11.00 -4.40 23.10
N MET A 336 -11.24 -3.63 24.18
CA MET A 336 -10.39 -2.50 24.56
C MET A 336 -9.01 -2.96 25.03
N VAL A 337 -8.93 -4.03 25.83
CA VAL A 337 -7.65 -4.62 26.25
C VAL A 337 -6.85 -5.12 25.04
N GLY A 338 -7.48 -5.90 24.16
CA GLY A 338 -6.88 -6.38 22.92
C GLY A 338 -6.42 -5.23 22.02
N GLY A 339 -7.27 -4.20 21.84
CA GLY A 339 -6.95 -3.00 21.07
C GLY A 339 -5.78 -2.20 21.66
N TYR A 340 -5.72 -2.04 22.98
CA TYR A 340 -4.62 -1.36 23.66
C TYR A 340 -3.31 -2.13 23.51
N LEU A 341 -3.34 -3.45 23.68
CA LEU A 341 -2.17 -4.32 23.50
C LEU A 341 -1.67 -4.28 22.06
N ALA A 342 -2.57 -4.32 21.08
CA ALA A 342 -2.23 -4.26 19.66
C ALA A 342 -1.60 -2.91 19.29
N ALA A 343 -2.29 -1.80 19.59
CA ALA A 343 -1.80 -0.46 19.30
C ALA A 343 -0.52 -0.13 20.09
N GLY A 344 -0.44 -0.58 21.35
CA GLY A 344 0.72 -0.40 22.22
C GLY A 344 1.93 -1.21 21.76
N GLY A 345 1.72 -2.46 21.35
CA GLY A 345 2.75 -3.31 20.76
C GLY A 345 3.29 -2.73 19.46
N ALA A 346 2.40 -2.30 18.55
CA ALA A 346 2.77 -1.61 17.33
C ALA A 346 3.50 -0.28 17.61
N GLY A 347 3.08 0.45 18.65
CA GLY A 347 3.74 1.66 19.16
C GLY A 347 5.18 1.41 19.64
N ALA A 348 5.41 0.33 20.38
CA ALA A 348 6.73 -0.06 20.86
C ALA A 348 7.65 -0.51 19.72
N ILE A 349 7.13 -1.29 18.76
CA ILE A 349 7.85 -1.66 17.53
C ILE A 349 8.23 -0.40 16.75
N ASN A 350 7.30 0.57 16.63
CA ASN A 350 7.58 1.85 15.97
C ASN A 350 8.73 2.61 16.66
N CYS A 351 8.71 2.74 17.99
CA CYS A 351 9.78 3.38 18.75
C CYS A 351 11.14 2.68 18.53
N ALA A 352 11.15 1.35 18.40
CA ALA A 352 12.35 0.60 18.13
C ALA A 352 12.85 0.72 16.68
N PHE A 353 11.95 0.82 15.71
CA PHE A 353 12.33 1.03 14.31
C PHE A 353 12.80 2.45 14.05
N ASP A 354 12.20 3.44 14.67
CA ASP A 354 12.49 4.86 14.45
C ASP A 354 13.61 5.44 15.31
N SER A 355 14.28 4.62 16.12
CA SER A 355 15.33 5.09 17.04
C SER A 355 16.45 5.89 16.35
N ASP A 356 16.79 5.52 15.11
CA ASP A 356 17.83 6.15 14.30
C ASP A 356 17.44 7.52 13.73
N ILE A 357 16.14 7.77 13.53
CA ILE A 357 15.63 9.06 13.05
C ILE A 357 15.14 9.95 14.19
N ASP A 358 14.63 9.34 15.27
CA ASP A 358 14.11 10.06 16.44
C ASP A 358 15.23 10.82 17.18
N ILE A 359 16.47 10.32 17.15
CA ILE A 359 17.63 11.03 17.74
C ILE A 359 17.86 12.42 17.13
N ASN A 360 17.42 12.63 15.88
CA ASN A 360 17.60 13.87 15.12
C ASN A 360 16.43 14.86 15.27
N MET A 361 15.44 14.55 16.11
CA MET A 361 14.23 15.38 16.29
C MET A 361 14.12 15.87 17.74
N GLY A 362 13.94 17.17 17.94
CA GLY A 362 13.96 17.77 19.29
C GLY A 362 12.90 17.18 20.24
N ARG A 363 11.74 16.78 19.70
CA ARG A 363 10.67 16.15 20.50
C ARG A 363 10.95 14.68 20.87
N THR A 364 11.65 13.94 20.02
CA THR A 364 11.74 12.48 20.14
C THR A 364 13.11 11.96 20.51
N SER A 365 14.15 12.81 20.46
CA SER A 365 15.52 12.47 20.85
C SER A 365 15.66 12.04 22.31
N ARG A 366 14.79 12.54 23.20
CA ARG A 366 14.78 12.21 24.63
C ARG A 366 13.98 10.95 25.00
N ARG A 367 13.34 10.30 24.01
CA ARG A 367 12.55 9.07 24.25
C ARG A 367 13.45 7.91 24.74
N PRO A 368 12.87 6.87 25.38
CA PRO A 368 13.67 5.81 26.01
C PRO A 368 14.61 5.07 25.05
N VAL A 369 14.18 4.81 23.80
CA VAL A 369 15.01 4.06 22.83
C VAL A 369 16.12 4.92 22.21
N PRO A 370 15.84 6.13 21.66
CA PRO A 370 16.89 7.00 21.09
C PRO A 370 17.93 7.47 22.12
N SER A 371 17.51 7.68 23.37
CA SER A 371 18.41 8.10 24.47
C SER A 371 19.20 6.95 25.11
N GLY A 372 18.96 5.70 24.68
CA GLY A 372 19.67 4.52 25.19
C GLY A 372 19.13 3.92 26.49
N ARG A 373 18.13 4.51 27.14
CA ARG A 373 17.53 3.96 28.39
C ARG A 373 16.88 2.59 28.19
N ILE A 374 16.32 2.33 27.01
CA ILE A 374 15.84 1.00 26.60
C ILE A 374 16.54 0.60 25.30
N SER A 375 17.15 -0.59 25.27
CA SER A 375 17.76 -1.10 24.05
C SER A 375 16.71 -1.34 22.96
N ARG A 376 17.09 -1.10 21.69
CA ARG A 376 16.23 -1.38 20.52
C ARG A 376 15.70 -2.82 20.50
N ARG A 377 16.52 -3.79 20.89
CA ARG A 377 16.14 -5.21 20.93
C ARG A 377 15.09 -5.48 22.01
N SER A 378 15.21 -4.84 23.18
CA SER A 378 14.22 -4.98 24.26
C SER A 378 12.89 -4.35 23.88
N ALA A 379 12.90 -3.15 23.27
CA ALA A 379 11.69 -2.51 22.76
C ALA A 379 10.98 -3.35 21.68
N LEU A 380 11.75 -3.99 20.76
CA LEU A 380 11.17 -4.92 19.77
C LEU A 380 10.54 -6.15 20.41
N ARG A 381 11.24 -6.82 21.34
CA ARG A 381 10.71 -8.00 22.04
C ARG A 381 9.44 -7.66 22.81
N PHE A 382 9.43 -6.54 23.52
CA PHE A 382 8.26 -6.05 24.25
C PHE A 382 7.08 -5.79 23.30
N GLY A 383 7.32 -5.06 22.20
CA GLY A 383 6.28 -4.78 21.23
C GLY A 383 5.72 -6.03 20.54
N LEU A 384 6.58 -7.00 20.19
CA LEU A 384 6.16 -8.30 19.64
C LEU A 384 5.37 -9.13 20.65
N ALA A 385 5.76 -9.13 21.92
CA ALA A 385 5.05 -9.84 22.99
C ALA A 385 3.64 -9.26 23.19
N LEU A 386 3.50 -7.92 23.28
CA LEU A 386 2.20 -7.27 23.37
C LEU A 386 1.34 -7.54 22.12
N SER A 387 1.95 -7.54 20.94
CA SER A 387 1.27 -7.84 19.69
C SER A 387 0.72 -9.27 19.68
N ALA A 388 1.55 -10.26 20.03
CA ALA A 388 1.11 -11.65 20.12
C ALA A 388 0.01 -11.84 21.17
N LEU A 389 0.16 -11.22 22.34
CA LEU A 389 -0.85 -11.26 23.39
C LEU A 389 -2.18 -10.64 22.93
N SER A 390 -2.13 -9.54 22.17
CA SER A 390 -3.35 -8.93 21.62
C SER A 390 -4.13 -9.87 20.70
N VAL A 391 -3.44 -10.68 19.89
CA VAL A 391 -4.06 -11.66 19.00
C VAL A 391 -4.72 -12.77 19.81
N VAL A 392 -4.02 -13.28 20.84
CA VAL A 392 -4.58 -14.30 21.74
C VAL A 392 -5.84 -13.78 22.45
N VAL A 393 -5.78 -12.56 23.01
CA VAL A 393 -6.92 -11.92 23.68
C VAL A 393 -8.09 -11.75 22.73
N LEU A 394 -7.86 -11.23 21.51
CA LEU A 394 -8.94 -11.01 20.55
C LEU A 394 -9.54 -12.33 20.05
N LEU A 395 -8.73 -13.37 19.79
CA LEU A 395 -9.22 -14.69 19.39
C LEU A 395 -10.04 -15.37 20.51
N ALA A 396 -9.63 -15.20 21.76
CA ALA A 396 -10.29 -15.84 22.90
C ALA A 396 -11.60 -15.16 23.30
N PHE A 397 -11.70 -13.83 23.16
CA PHE A 397 -12.79 -13.05 23.76
C PHE A 397 -13.61 -12.21 22.77
N THR A 398 -13.24 -12.18 21.48
CA THR A 398 -13.98 -11.42 20.45
C THR A 398 -14.30 -12.32 19.23
N THR A 399 -13.82 -11.99 18.03
CA THR A 399 -14.00 -12.78 16.81
C THR A 399 -12.68 -12.99 16.06
N PRO A 400 -12.55 -14.06 15.26
CA PRO A 400 -11.40 -14.24 14.39
C PRO A 400 -11.17 -13.08 13.42
N LEU A 401 -12.24 -12.45 12.95
CA LEU A 401 -12.15 -11.31 12.05
C LEU A 401 -11.59 -10.07 12.74
N ALA A 402 -11.98 -9.78 13.99
CA ALA A 402 -11.41 -8.70 14.78
C ALA A 402 -9.91 -8.92 15.05
N ALA A 403 -9.53 -10.16 15.38
CA ALA A 403 -8.12 -10.53 15.55
C ALA A 403 -7.32 -10.37 14.25
N LEU A 404 -7.90 -10.75 13.10
CA LEU A 404 -7.29 -10.56 11.78
C LEU A 404 -7.10 -9.07 11.46
N CYS A 405 -8.15 -8.25 11.59
CA CYS A 405 -8.08 -6.80 11.37
C CYS A 405 -7.00 -6.15 12.26
N SER A 406 -6.95 -6.51 13.55
CA SER A 406 -5.95 -6.03 14.48
C SER A 406 -4.52 -6.44 14.07
N THR A 407 -4.33 -7.71 13.70
CA THR A 407 -3.04 -8.24 13.23
C THR A 407 -2.56 -7.52 11.96
N LEU A 408 -3.47 -7.32 11.00
CA LEU A 408 -3.20 -6.54 9.80
C LEU A 408 -2.81 -5.11 10.16
N GLY A 409 -3.46 -4.48 11.14
CA GLY A 409 -3.12 -3.14 11.61
C GLY A 409 -1.75 -3.03 12.25
N ILE A 410 -1.34 -4.02 13.05
CA ILE A 410 0.02 -4.11 13.60
C ILE A 410 1.05 -4.18 12.47
N GLY A 411 0.83 -5.08 11.50
CA GLY A 411 1.68 -5.22 10.32
C GLY A 411 1.73 -3.95 9.47
N TYR A 412 0.57 -3.33 9.24
CA TYR A 412 0.43 -2.07 8.51
C TYR A 412 1.24 -0.95 9.19
N TYR A 413 1.11 -0.79 10.50
CA TYR A 413 1.82 0.27 11.22
C TYR A 413 3.34 0.00 11.31
N ALA A 414 3.74 -1.22 11.64
CA ALA A 414 5.14 -1.57 11.87
C ALA A 414 5.96 -1.68 10.57
N TRP A 415 5.46 -2.40 9.58
CA TRP A 415 6.19 -2.65 8.33
C TRP A 415 5.86 -1.63 7.25
N LEU A 416 4.59 -1.53 6.88
CA LEU A 416 4.16 -0.69 5.75
C LEU A 416 4.39 0.79 6.04
N TYR A 417 3.89 1.31 7.17
CA TYR A 417 4.11 2.69 7.56
C TYR A 417 5.53 2.93 8.08
N THR A 418 5.90 2.35 9.23
CA THR A 418 7.10 2.76 9.96
C THR A 418 8.38 2.42 9.21
N ARG A 419 8.52 1.15 8.78
CA ARG A 419 9.78 0.69 8.18
C ARG A 419 9.93 1.11 6.73
N TRP A 420 8.84 1.23 5.99
CA TRP A 420 8.83 1.52 4.56
C TRP A 420 8.37 2.95 4.23
N LEU A 421 7.07 3.24 4.25
CA LEU A 421 6.51 4.48 3.71
C LEU A 421 7.07 5.73 4.39
N LYS A 422 7.12 5.75 5.72
CA LYS A 422 7.63 6.88 6.52
C LYS A 422 9.00 7.37 6.05
N ARG A 423 9.84 6.46 5.58
CA ARG A 423 11.23 6.72 5.18
C ARG A 423 11.40 6.94 3.68
N SER A 424 10.42 6.57 2.87
CA SER A 424 10.56 6.49 1.42
C SER A 424 9.72 7.51 0.65
N THR A 425 8.59 7.97 1.20
CA THR A 425 7.62 8.79 0.46
C THR A 425 6.91 9.82 1.35
N TRP A 426 6.47 10.93 0.73
CA TRP A 426 5.60 11.93 1.37
C TRP A 426 4.16 11.47 1.54
N GLN A 427 3.77 10.41 0.82
CA GLN A 427 2.47 9.76 1.02
C GLN A 427 2.43 8.90 2.28
N ASN A 428 3.46 8.96 3.12
CA ASN A 428 3.54 8.24 4.37
C ASN A 428 2.36 8.54 5.31
N ILE A 429 1.75 9.72 5.26
CA ILE A 429 0.58 10.07 6.07
C ILE A 429 -0.72 9.64 5.41
N ILE A 430 -0.81 9.74 4.09
CA ILE A 430 -2.01 9.33 3.35
C ILE A 430 -2.14 7.81 3.45
N VAL A 431 -1.22 7.06 2.83
CA VAL A 431 -1.27 5.60 2.82
C VAL A 431 -1.02 5.07 4.24
N GLY A 432 -0.02 5.59 4.95
CA GLY A 432 0.29 5.13 6.31
C GLY A 432 -0.82 5.42 7.34
N GLY A 433 -1.72 6.37 7.06
CA GLY A 433 -2.90 6.64 7.88
C GLY A 433 -3.85 5.45 7.98
N GLY A 434 -3.77 4.48 7.05
CA GLY A 434 -4.53 3.24 7.11
C GLY A 434 -4.39 2.48 8.43
N ALA A 435 -3.20 2.47 9.03
CA ALA A 435 -3.01 1.84 10.34
C ALA A 435 -3.87 2.48 11.45
N GLY A 436 -4.01 3.81 11.43
CA GLY A 436 -4.83 4.54 12.40
C GLY A 436 -6.33 4.40 12.16
N ALA A 437 -6.73 3.97 10.95
CA ALA A 437 -8.12 3.81 10.53
C ALA A 437 -8.69 2.40 10.76
N ILE A 438 -7.85 1.42 11.12
CA ILE A 438 -8.26 0.04 11.44
C ILE A 438 -9.05 -0.12 12.76
N PRO A 439 -8.85 0.67 13.83
CA PRO A 439 -9.53 0.45 15.10
C PRO A 439 -11.07 0.40 15.02
N PRO A 440 -11.77 1.26 14.25
CA PRO A 440 -13.20 1.09 13.99
C PRO A 440 -13.58 -0.27 13.37
N LEU A 441 -12.76 -0.81 12.47
CA LEU A 441 -12.99 -2.13 11.89
C LEU A 441 -12.89 -3.22 12.95
N VAL A 442 -11.90 -3.13 13.85
CA VAL A 442 -11.74 -4.07 14.98
C VAL A 442 -12.95 -4.00 15.90
N GLY A 443 -13.42 -2.80 16.25
CA GLY A 443 -14.61 -2.63 17.09
C GLY A 443 -15.86 -3.23 16.46
N TRP A 444 -16.15 -2.88 15.20
CA TRP A 444 -17.30 -3.41 14.49
C TRP A 444 -17.28 -4.94 14.38
N THR A 445 -16.17 -5.50 13.91
CA THR A 445 -16.03 -6.94 13.68
C THR A 445 -15.95 -7.75 14.98
N ALA A 446 -15.56 -7.13 16.10
CA ALA A 446 -15.61 -7.77 17.42
C ALA A 446 -17.05 -8.05 17.86
N VAL A 447 -18.02 -7.24 17.41
CA VAL A 447 -19.44 -7.42 17.71
C VAL A 447 -20.14 -8.25 16.66
N THR A 448 -19.94 -7.97 15.37
CA THR A 448 -20.72 -8.59 14.29
C THR A 448 -20.08 -9.81 13.65
N GLY A 449 -18.75 -9.97 13.77
CA GLY A 449 -17.99 -10.99 13.04
C GLY A 449 -17.95 -10.79 11.51
N THR A 450 -18.44 -9.66 11.00
CA THR A 450 -18.59 -9.38 9.55
C THR A 450 -18.13 -7.97 9.18
N LEU A 451 -17.84 -7.75 7.90
CA LEU A 451 -17.59 -6.41 7.33
C LEU A 451 -18.76 -6.01 6.42
N SER A 452 -19.28 -4.81 6.64
CA SER A 452 -20.27 -4.15 5.79
C SER A 452 -19.75 -2.79 5.31
N VAL A 453 -20.57 -2.02 4.60
CA VAL A 453 -20.17 -0.69 4.08
C VAL A 453 -19.90 0.31 5.21
N ALA A 454 -20.70 0.27 6.29
CA ALA A 454 -20.58 1.20 7.41
C ALA A 454 -19.18 1.23 8.07
N PRO A 455 -18.58 0.11 8.52
CA PRO A 455 -17.25 0.12 9.11
C PRO A 455 -16.16 0.53 8.10
N LEU A 456 -16.34 0.25 6.80
CA LEU A 456 -15.43 0.73 5.75
C LEU A 456 -15.49 2.26 5.59
N LEU A 457 -16.67 2.87 5.76
CA LEU A 457 -16.80 4.33 5.81
C LEU A 457 -16.18 4.91 7.09
N LEU A 458 -16.32 4.26 8.25
CA LEU A 458 -15.62 4.70 9.48
C LEU A 458 -14.10 4.67 9.28
N PHE A 459 -13.58 3.61 8.68
CA PHE A 459 -12.19 3.53 8.25
C PHE A 459 -11.84 4.71 7.33
N ALA A 460 -12.65 4.97 6.29
CA ALA A 460 -12.41 6.05 5.35
C ALA A 460 -12.40 7.43 6.05
N ILE A 461 -13.32 7.69 6.97
CA ILE A 461 -13.36 8.95 7.74
C ILE A 461 -12.05 9.15 8.51
N VAL A 462 -11.60 8.14 9.26
CA VAL A 462 -10.33 8.24 10.03
C VAL A 462 -9.12 8.33 9.08
N PHE A 463 -9.16 7.62 7.96
CA PHE A 463 -8.12 7.65 6.93
C PHE A 463 -7.96 9.05 6.33
N TYR A 464 -9.06 9.68 5.92
CA TYR A 464 -9.05 11.04 5.33
C TYR A 464 -8.90 12.15 6.38
N TRP A 465 -9.23 11.87 7.65
CA TRP A 465 -8.92 12.74 8.79
C TRP A 465 -7.41 12.80 9.10
N THR A 466 -6.68 11.71 8.83
CA THR A 466 -5.26 11.60 9.21
C THR A 466 -4.38 12.66 8.53
N PRO A 467 -4.50 12.93 7.21
CA PRO A 467 -3.74 13.98 6.53
C PRO A 467 -3.90 15.39 7.13
N PRO A 468 -5.10 15.98 7.25
CA PRO A 468 -5.24 17.31 7.82
C PRO A 468 -4.72 17.39 9.26
N HIS A 469 -5.00 16.39 10.10
CA HIS A 469 -4.50 16.36 11.48
C HIS A 469 -2.97 16.28 11.55
N PHE A 470 -2.38 15.29 10.89
CA PHE A 470 -0.94 15.04 11.03
C PHE A 470 -0.11 16.08 10.28
N TRP A 471 -0.56 16.58 9.13
CA TRP A 471 0.17 17.62 8.41
C TRP A 471 0.17 18.95 9.14
N ALA A 472 -0.84 19.26 9.96
CA ALA A 472 -0.77 20.39 10.87
C ALA A 472 0.44 20.28 11.82
N LEU A 473 0.65 19.11 12.44
CA LEU A 473 1.84 18.86 13.23
C LEU A 473 3.13 18.90 12.39
N ALA A 474 3.08 18.39 11.15
CA ALA A 474 4.23 18.36 10.26
C ALA A 474 4.67 19.75 9.80
N LEU A 475 3.74 20.71 9.65
CA LEU A 475 4.07 22.12 9.40
C LEU A 475 4.84 22.70 10.59
N VAL A 476 4.34 22.52 11.81
CA VAL A 476 5.01 23.01 13.04
C VAL A 476 6.39 22.36 13.23
N LYS A 477 6.55 21.09 12.85
CA LYS A 477 7.77 20.30 13.05
C LYS A 477 8.57 20.07 11.77
N GLN A 478 8.37 20.91 10.75
CA GLN A 478 9.01 20.75 9.45
C GLN A 478 10.54 20.68 9.57
N LYS A 479 11.15 21.58 10.38
CA LYS A 479 12.61 21.59 10.62
C LYS A 479 13.11 20.27 11.22
N ASP A 480 12.37 19.66 12.14
CA ASP A 480 12.74 18.37 12.74
C ASP A 480 12.67 17.25 11.70
N TYR A 481 11.63 17.22 10.87
CA TYR A 481 11.51 16.23 9.81
C TYR A 481 12.59 16.38 8.74
N THR A 482 12.97 17.62 8.40
CA THR A 482 14.11 17.91 7.52
C THR A 482 15.41 17.37 8.10
N ARG A 483 15.70 17.64 9.38
CA ARG A 483 16.90 17.14 10.07
C ARG A 483 16.96 15.62 10.13
N ALA A 484 15.83 14.97 10.40
CA ALA A 484 15.71 13.53 10.46
C ALA A 484 15.68 12.84 9.08
N GLY A 485 15.70 13.61 7.98
CA GLY A 485 15.63 13.08 6.61
C GLY A 485 14.29 12.41 6.28
N VAL A 486 13.22 12.72 7.01
CA VAL A 486 11.89 12.14 6.83
C VAL A 486 11.15 12.96 5.76
N PRO A 487 10.76 12.35 4.62
CA PRO A 487 10.18 13.07 3.49
C PRO A 487 8.71 13.45 3.73
N MET A 488 8.38 14.16 4.81
CA MET A 488 7.00 14.63 5.07
C MET A 488 6.53 15.62 3.99
N LEU A 489 5.22 15.70 3.73
CA LEU A 489 4.65 16.61 2.71
C LEU A 489 5.19 18.05 2.81
N PRO A 490 5.23 18.73 3.97
CA PRO A 490 5.78 20.08 4.04
C PRO A 490 7.29 20.15 3.76
N VAL A 491 8.05 19.09 4.02
CA VAL A 491 9.48 19.01 3.68
C VAL A 491 9.69 18.83 2.16
N VAL A 492 8.78 18.12 1.50
CA VAL A 492 8.93 17.73 0.08
C VAL A 492 8.28 18.72 -0.89
N ALA A 493 7.10 19.21 -0.54
CA ALA A 493 6.26 20.07 -1.38
C ALA A 493 6.13 21.51 -0.84
N GLY A 494 6.60 21.77 0.38
CA GLY A 494 6.49 23.08 1.01
C GLY A 494 5.15 23.31 1.71
N GLU A 495 5.07 24.41 2.44
CA GLU A 495 3.91 24.71 3.28
C GLU A 495 2.66 25.04 2.46
N ALA A 496 2.79 25.77 1.35
CA ALA A 496 1.63 26.14 0.52
C ALA A 496 0.86 24.92 0.01
N GLU A 497 1.56 23.95 -0.58
CA GLU A 497 0.94 22.70 -1.05
C GLU A 497 0.36 21.89 0.11
N THR A 498 1.08 21.81 1.23
CA THR A 498 0.60 21.10 2.42
C THR A 498 -0.72 21.68 2.90
N ARG A 499 -0.83 23.01 2.99
CA ARG A 499 -2.05 23.70 3.42
C ARG A 499 -3.20 23.51 2.45
N TRP A 500 -2.94 23.51 1.14
CA TRP A 500 -3.95 23.19 0.13
C TRP A 500 -4.46 21.75 0.25
N GLN A 501 -3.56 20.78 0.35
CA GLN A 501 -3.91 19.37 0.53
C GLN A 501 -4.68 19.16 1.83
N MET A 502 -4.30 19.83 2.93
CA MET A 502 -5.07 19.79 4.17
C MET A 502 -6.53 20.21 3.94
N LEU A 503 -6.80 21.29 3.19
CA LEU A 503 -8.16 21.71 2.85
C LEU A 503 -8.90 20.67 2.01
N VAL A 504 -8.29 20.15 0.94
CA VAL A 504 -8.91 19.13 0.07
C VAL A 504 -9.29 17.88 0.87
N TYR A 505 -8.37 17.33 1.67
CA TYR A 505 -8.64 16.15 2.48
C TYR A 505 -9.69 16.42 3.58
N SER A 506 -9.76 17.65 4.09
CA SER A 506 -10.81 18.05 5.03
C SER A 506 -12.20 18.01 4.39
N ILE A 507 -12.32 18.50 3.15
CA ILE A 507 -13.58 18.46 2.38
C ILE A 507 -13.99 17.00 2.12
N LEU A 508 -13.05 16.16 1.67
CA LEU A 508 -13.32 14.74 1.43
C LEU A 508 -13.74 14.00 2.71
N MET A 509 -13.05 14.26 3.83
CA MET A 509 -13.40 13.70 5.13
C MET A 509 -14.81 14.10 5.57
N VAL A 510 -15.18 15.38 5.46
CA VAL A 510 -16.52 15.85 5.81
C VAL A 510 -17.56 15.20 4.89
N ALA A 511 -17.33 15.17 3.57
CA ALA A 511 -18.23 14.52 2.63
C ALA A 511 -18.46 13.03 2.99
N LEU A 512 -17.39 12.29 3.29
CA LEU A 512 -17.48 10.89 3.72
C LEU A 512 -18.26 10.73 5.03
N SER A 513 -18.09 11.65 5.99
CA SER A 513 -18.85 11.61 7.25
C SER A 513 -20.35 11.79 7.04
N LEU A 514 -20.76 12.59 6.06
CA LEU A 514 -22.16 12.81 5.73
C LEU A 514 -22.81 11.62 5.01
N LEU A 515 -22.03 10.71 4.41
CA LEU A 515 -22.55 9.55 3.70
C LEU A 515 -23.17 8.47 4.61
N LEU A 516 -22.88 8.48 5.92
CA LEU A 516 -23.42 7.47 6.83
C LEU A 516 -24.96 7.52 6.95
N THR A 517 -25.57 8.71 6.84
CA THR A 517 -27.03 8.87 6.86
C THR A 517 -27.73 8.36 5.60
N PRO A 518 -27.35 8.76 4.36
CA PRO A 518 -28.02 8.30 3.15
C PRO A 518 -27.86 6.80 2.87
N ILE A 519 -26.84 6.13 3.43
CA ILE A 519 -26.73 4.67 3.35
C ILE A 519 -27.54 3.94 4.43
N GLY A 520 -28.29 4.68 5.27
CA GLY A 520 -29.10 4.12 6.35
C GLY A 520 -28.33 3.66 7.57
N ALA A 521 -27.03 3.98 7.70
CA ALA A 521 -26.25 3.58 8.85
C ALA A 521 -26.55 4.45 10.08
N MET A 522 -26.77 5.75 9.88
CA MET A 522 -27.04 6.73 10.94
C MET A 522 -28.30 7.56 10.62
N GLY A 523 -28.92 8.14 11.65
CA GLY A 523 -30.08 8.99 11.58
C GLY A 523 -29.78 10.48 11.32
N TRP A 524 -30.83 11.29 11.50
CA TRP A 524 -30.78 12.74 11.29
C TRP A 524 -30.08 13.49 12.42
N LEU A 525 -30.06 12.95 13.64
CA LEU A 525 -29.36 13.57 14.76
C LEU A 525 -27.85 13.55 14.51
N TYR A 526 -27.32 12.39 14.08
CA TYR A 526 -25.94 12.28 13.60
C TYR A 526 -25.68 13.23 12.42
N PHE A 527 -26.59 13.27 11.43
CA PHE A 527 -26.40 14.12 10.25
C PHE A 527 -26.23 15.60 10.62
N ALA A 528 -27.11 16.13 11.47
CA ALA A 528 -27.03 17.51 11.94
C ALA A 528 -25.73 17.80 12.70
N ALA A 529 -25.32 16.87 13.58
CA ALA A 529 -24.06 16.96 14.31
C ALA A 529 -22.84 16.94 13.35
N ALA A 530 -22.81 16.03 12.39
CA ALA A 530 -21.75 15.89 11.41
C ALA A 530 -21.61 17.15 10.53
N VAL A 531 -22.73 17.75 10.11
CA VAL A 531 -22.74 19.05 9.40
C VAL A 531 -22.15 20.15 10.30
N GLY A 532 -22.64 20.29 11.53
CA GLY A 532 -22.17 21.33 12.45
C GLY A 532 -20.67 21.23 12.75
N PHE A 533 -20.20 20.04 13.14
CA PHE A 533 -18.79 19.79 13.43
C PHE A 533 -17.92 19.94 12.17
N GLY A 534 -18.44 19.51 11.01
CA GLY A 534 -17.77 19.58 9.71
C GLY A 534 -17.58 21.01 9.22
N VAL A 535 -18.59 21.86 9.34
CA VAL A 535 -18.50 23.30 9.01
C VAL A 535 -17.42 23.97 9.85
N ILE A 536 -17.38 23.71 11.15
CA ILE A 536 -16.32 24.24 12.02
C ILE A 536 -14.95 23.71 11.59
N PHE A 537 -14.82 22.40 11.27
CA PHE A 537 -13.55 21.83 10.78
C PHE A 537 -13.07 22.53 9.51
N LEU A 538 -13.98 22.73 8.55
CA LEU A 538 -13.68 23.40 7.29
C LEU A 538 -13.30 24.86 7.49
N SER A 539 -13.88 25.54 8.47
CA SER A 539 -13.47 26.91 8.84
C SER A 539 -12.01 26.97 9.31
N TYR A 540 -11.57 25.99 10.12
CA TYR A 540 -10.17 25.86 10.54
C TYR A 540 -9.26 25.50 9.36
N ALA A 541 -9.69 24.58 8.50
CA ALA A 541 -8.91 24.17 7.32
C ALA A 541 -8.73 25.33 6.33
N TRP A 542 -9.78 26.12 6.14
CA TRP A 542 -9.75 27.35 5.36
C TRP A 542 -8.80 28.39 5.96
N ALA A 543 -8.86 28.59 7.28
CA ALA A 543 -7.95 29.51 7.98
C ALA A 543 -6.48 29.09 7.82
N VAL A 544 -6.19 27.79 7.92
CA VAL A 544 -4.85 27.25 7.64
C VAL A 544 -4.44 27.53 6.19
N TRP A 545 -5.32 27.26 5.22
CA TRP A 545 -5.02 27.51 3.81
C TRP A 545 -4.75 28.98 3.51
N ARG A 546 -5.58 29.89 4.04
CA ARG A 546 -5.47 31.34 3.81
C ARG A 546 -4.30 31.99 4.54
N ARG A 547 -4.15 31.73 5.84
CA ARG A 547 -3.15 32.40 6.69
C ARG A 547 -1.89 31.56 6.88
N GLY A 548 -2.04 30.29 7.24
CA GLY A 548 -0.92 29.38 7.52
C GLY A 548 -0.03 29.82 8.69
N ASP A 549 -0.53 30.71 9.54
CA ASP A 549 0.16 31.13 10.76
C ASP A 549 0.13 30.04 11.83
N HIS A 550 1.00 30.16 12.83
CA HIS A 550 1.10 29.19 13.91
C HIS A 550 -0.24 28.99 14.65
N ALA A 551 -1.03 30.05 14.81
CA ALA A 551 -2.34 30.01 15.46
C ALA A 551 -3.35 29.16 14.69
N SER A 552 -3.50 29.36 13.38
CA SER A 552 -4.42 28.57 12.55
C SER A 552 -4.02 27.09 12.50
N ILE A 553 -2.73 26.80 12.35
CA ILE A 553 -2.22 25.41 12.30
C ILE A 553 -2.49 24.68 13.61
N TRP A 554 -2.22 25.30 14.75
CA TRP A 554 -2.52 24.71 16.07
C TRP A 554 -4.01 24.62 16.37
N GLY A 555 -4.79 25.60 15.91
CA GLY A 555 -6.25 25.57 15.99
C GLY A 555 -6.81 24.33 15.31
N LEU A 556 -6.45 24.10 14.04
CA LEU A 556 -6.85 22.89 13.31
C LEU A 556 -6.33 21.61 13.98
N TYR A 557 -5.06 21.57 14.41
CA TYR A 557 -4.51 20.37 15.06
C TYR A 557 -5.29 19.94 16.31
N LYS A 558 -5.69 20.90 17.15
CA LYS A 558 -6.47 20.64 18.37
C LYS A 558 -7.92 20.30 18.04
N TYR A 559 -8.56 21.11 17.20
CA TYR A 559 -9.95 20.90 16.83
C TYR A 559 -10.12 19.58 16.08
N SER A 560 -9.15 19.13 15.29
CA SER A 560 -9.29 17.87 14.57
C SER A 560 -9.38 16.65 15.50
N LEU A 561 -8.68 16.66 16.64
CA LEU A 561 -8.82 15.61 17.66
C LEU A 561 -10.21 15.65 18.30
N LEU A 562 -10.69 16.85 18.64
CA LEU A 562 -12.01 17.05 19.22
C LEU A 562 -13.12 16.66 18.23
N TYR A 563 -13.01 17.07 16.97
CA TYR A 563 -13.92 16.72 15.88
C TYR A 563 -14.10 15.21 15.78
N LEU A 564 -13.00 14.44 15.74
CA LEU A 564 -13.11 13.00 15.59
C LEU A 564 -13.78 12.37 16.81
N ALA A 565 -13.44 12.82 18.02
CA ALA A 565 -14.10 12.36 19.25
C ALA A 565 -15.60 12.68 19.25
N LEU A 566 -15.98 13.92 18.95
CA LEU A 566 -17.37 14.37 18.91
C LEU A 566 -18.18 13.66 17.82
N LEU A 567 -17.59 13.43 16.65
CA LEU A 567 -18.25 12.75 15.55
C LEU A 567 -18.61 11.30 15.93
N PHE A 568 -17.68 10.56 16.52
CA PHE A 568 -17.94 9.19 16.98
C PHE A 568 -18.90 9.14 18.17
N VAL A 569 -18.82 10.09 19.11
CA VAL A 569 -19.82 10.22 20.19
C VAL A 569 -21.21 10.50 19.62
N ALA A 570 -21.33 11.37 18.62
CA ALA A 570 -22.62 11.66 17.98
C ALA A 570 -23.22 10.41 17.31
N MET A 571 -22.40 9.53 16.70
CA MET A 571 -22.89 8.25 16.17
C MET A 571 -23.46 7.35 17.28
N VAL A 572 -22.78 7.28 18.43
CA VAL A 572 -23.27 6.48 19.57
C VAL A 572 -24.57 7.06 20.12
N VAL A 573 -24.65 8.37 20.28
CA VAL A 573 -25.87 9.04 20.77
C VAL A 573 -27.04 8.82 19.81
N ASP A 574 -26.83 9.03 18.51
CA ASP A 574 -27.86 8.82 17.47
C ASP A 574 -28.33 7.37 17.39
N ARG A 575 -27.48 6.38 17.70
CA ARG A 575 -27.89 4.97 17.76
C ARG A 575 -28.73 4.65 18.99
N LEU A 576 -28.53 5.37 20.09
CA LEU A 576 -29.22 5.13 21.36
C LEU A 576 -30.58 5.84 21.45
N THR A 577 -30.84 6.79 20.55
CA THR A 577 -32.12 7.50 20.39
C THR A 577 -32.94 6.87 19.28
#